data_AF-A0AAN9XNV9-F1
#
_entry.id   AF-A0AAN9XNV9-F1
#
_cell.length_a   1.000
_cell.length_b   1.000
_cell.length_c   1.000
_cell.angle_alpha   90.00
_cell.angle_beta   90.00
_cell.angle_gamma   90.00
#
_symmetry.space_group_name_H-M   'P 1'
#
loop_
_entity.id
_entity.type
_entity.pdbx_description
1 polymer ?
#
loop_
_entity_poly.entity_id
_entity_poly.type
_entity_poly.pdbx_seq_one_letter_code
_entity_poly.pdbx_strand_id
1 'polypeptide(L)'
;MWEPTRNPSLSLSLPVDRTALDLCHAIHSFLKNTNNKEHLPRHHSKRLLVLIVMTTMEVKLWNDKREREMYDNFAELFAIIKATERLEKAYVRDIISPQEYELECQKLIAHFKTLASTLKDTVPSIERFADTYKMECPAAINRLVVSGVPATVEHRTTAAASASTSAAIVAECVQNFITAMDSLKLNMVAVDQVHPLLSDLYASLNKLTILPPDFEGKTKMKEWIARLSKMGAADELTEQQARQLHFDLESSYNSFMAALPNAGT
;
A
#
# COMPACT_ATOMS: atom_id res chain seq x y z
N MET A 1 18.48 -39.85 12.92
CA MET A 1 19.71 -39.74 12.10
C MET A 1 19.47 -38.63 11.11
N TRP A 2 19.85 -37.40 11.48
CA TRP A 2 19.67 -36.22 10.64
C TRP A 2 20.96 -35.40 10.76
N GLU A 3 21.82 -35.53 9.75
CA GLU A 3 23.01 -34.71 9.59
C GLU A 3 22.65 -33.43 8.82
N PRO A 4 23.27 -32.28 9.13
CA PRO A 4 23.03 -31.04 8.41
C PRO A 4 23.87 -31.02 7.12
N THR A 5 23.22 -31.14 5.97
CA THR A 5 23.84 -30.88 4.67
C THR A 5 24.08 -29.37 4.51
N ARG A 6 25.36 -28.98 4.60
CA ARG A 6 25.86 -27.68 4.10
C ARG A 6 25.45 -27.52 2.65
N ASN A 7 24.62 -26.54 2.34
CA ASN A 7 24.38 -26.11 0.97
C ASN A 7 25.42 -25.03 0.58
N PRO A 8 25.92 -25.03 -0.67
CA PRO A 8 27.14 -24.38 -1.07
C PRO A 8 26.95 -22.90 -1.34
N SER A 9 28.05 -22.16 -1.18
CA SER A 9 28.27 -20.80 -1.65
C SER A 9 27.69 -20.58 -3.04
N LEU A 10 26.59 -19.83 -3.13
CA LEU A 10 26.12 -19.20 -4.35
C LEU A 10 27.17 -18.17 -4.78
N SER A 11 28.11 -18.60 -5.61
CA SER A 11 28.99 -17.71 -6.36
C SER A 11 28.12 -16.96 -7.37
N LEU A 12 28.06 -15.64 -7.22
CA LEU A 12 27.53 -14.75 -8.25
C LEU A 12 28.54 -14.78 -9.40
N SER A 13 28.34 -15.65 -10.38
CA SER A 13 29.04 -15.61 -11.65
C SER A 13 28.54 -14.42 -12.46
N LEU A 14 29.14 -13.25 -12.24
CA LEU A 14 29.16 -12.22 -13.27
C LEU A 14 29.84 -12.84 -14.51
N PRO A 15 29.26 -12.69 -15.72
CA PRO A 15 29.93 -13.15 -16.92
C PRO A 15 31.15 -12.26 -17.13
N VAL A 16 32.31 -12.73 -16.65
CA VAL A 16 33.59 -12.25 -17.16
C VAL A 16 33.60 -12.68 -18.62
N ASP A 17 33.44 -11.71 -19.51
CA ASP A 17 33.48 -11.88 -20.96
C ASP A 17 34.60 -12.86 -21.33
N ARG A 18 34.24 -14.10 -21.72
CA ARG A 18 35.21 -15.13 -22.12
C ARG A 18 36.15 -14.62 -23.21
N THR A 19 35.66 -13.69 -24.04
CA THR A 19 36.42 -12.96 -25.06
C THR A 19 37.59 -12.16 -24.49
N ALA A 20 37.45 -11.53 -23.32
CA ALA A 20 38.53 -10.77 -22.69
C ALA A 20 39.61 -11.67 -22.09
N LEU A 21 39.20 -12.82 -21.52
CA LEU A 21 40.11 -13.82 -20.97
C LEU A 21 40.85 -14.58 -22.09
N ASP A 22 40.15 -14.91 -23.18
CA ASP A 22 40.73 -15.52 -24.38
C ASP A 22 41.70 -14.56 -25.09
N LEU A 23 41.38 -13.27 -25.15
CA LEU A 23 42.28 -12.24 -25.65
C LEU A 23 43.54 -12.10 -24.76
N CYS A 24 43.38 -12.15 -23.43
CA CYS A 24 44.52 -12.15 -22.51
C CYS A 24 45.40 -13.39 -22.65
N HIS A 25 44.81 -14.58 -22.79
CA HIS A 25 45.56 -15.81 -23.05
C HIS A 25 46.24 -15.80 -24.42
N ALA A 26 45.59 -15.27 -25.45
CA ALA A 26 46.19 -15.11 -26.78
C ALA A 26 47.38 -14.14 -26.76
N ILE A 27 47.27 -13.01 -26.06
CA ILE A 27 48.35 -12.03 -25.87
C ILE A 27 49.49 -12.64 -25.05
N HIS A 28 49.19 -13.37 -23.97
CA HIS A 28 50.19 -14.04 -23.15
C HIS A 28 50.94 -15.14 -23.92
N SER A 29 50.23 -15.91 -24.76
CA SER A 29 50.82 -16.90 -25.66
C SER A 29 51.70 -16.25 -26.74
N PHE A 30 51.25 -15.13 -27.32
CA PHE A 30 52.00 -14.35 -28.31
C PHE A 30 53.30 -13.75 -27.73
N LEU A 31 53.26 -13.26 -26.48
CA LEU A 31 54.44 -12.75 -25.77
C LEU A 31 55.41 -13.86 -25.35
N LYS A 32 54.94 -15.10 -25.13
CA LYS A 32 55.80 -16.26 -24.81
C LYS A 32 56.52 -16.82 -26.05
N ASN A 33 55.90 -16.71 -27.22
CA ASN A 33 56.43 -17.27 -28.47
C ASN A 33 57.40 -16.34 -29.22
N THR A 34 57.48 -15.07 -28.82
CA THR A 34 58.38 -14.07 -29.43
C THR A 34 59.77 -14.14 -28.79
N ASN A 35 60.55 -15.14 -29.19
CA ASN A 35 61.99 -15.20 -28.89
C ASN A 35 62.82 -14.26 -29.82
N ASN A 36 62.19 -13.24 -30.40
CA ASN A 36 62.88 -12.24 -31.21
C ASN A 36 62.78 -10.89 -30.49
N LYS A 37 63.78 -10.65 -29.64
CA LYS A 37 64.01 -9.38 -28.98
C LYS A 37 64.48 -8.37 -30.02
N GLU A 38 63.59 -7.70 -30.73
CA GLU A 38 63.88 -6.38 -31.31
C GLU A 38 62.59 -5.75 -31.85
N HIS A 39 62.36 -4.48 -31.48
CA HIS A 39 61.23 -3.64 -31.89
C HIS A 39 59.85 -3.86 -31.23
N LEU A 40 59.75 -3.59 -29.92
CA LEU A 40 58.53 -3.02 -29.34
C LEU A 40 58.87 -1.72 -28.58
N PRO A 41 58.24 -0.56 -28.88
CA PRO A 41 58.53 0.70 -28.19
C PRO A 41 58.27 0.58 -26.67
N ARG A 42 59.27 0.91 -25.84
CA ARG A 42 59.28 0.74 -24.36
C ARG A 42 58.05 1.34 -23.65
N HIS A 43 57.36 2.31 -24.25
CA HIS A 43 56.15 2.92 -23.70
C HIS A 43 54.90 2.02 -23.79
N HIS A 44 54.78 1.20 -24.84
CA HIS A 44 53.64 0.29 -25.01
C HIS A 44 53.75 -0.94 -24.11
N SER A 45 54.98 -1.43 -23.87
CA SER A 45 55.23 -2.54 -22.96
C SER A 45 54.89 -2.18 -21.50
N LYS A 46 55.19 -0.96 -21.05
CA LYS A 46 54.79 -0.48 -19.71
C LYS A 46 53.28 -0.29 -19.57
N ARG A 47 52.60 0.26 -20.59
CA ARG A 47 51.14 0.41 -20.59
C ARG A 47 50.41 -0.94 -20.60
N LEU A 48 50.90 -1.90 -21.39
CA LEU A 48 50.35 -3.24 -21.44
C LEU A 48 50.59 -4.00 -20.12
N LEU A 49 51.77 -3.84 -19.49
CA LEU A 49 52.05 -4.39 -18.17
C LEU A 49 51.15 -3.77 -17.08
N VAL A 50 50.92 -2.45 -17.12
CA VAL A 50 49.98 -1.78 -16.20
C VAL A 50 48.55 -2.28 -16.39
N LEU A 51 48.10 -2.43 -17.64
CA LEU A 51 46.76 -2.93 -17.94
C LEU A 51 46.58 -4.40 -17.48
N ILE A 52 47.61 -5.23 -17.64
CA ILE A 52 47.64 -6.62 -17.16
C ILE A 52 47.71 -6.69 -15.63
N VAL A 53 48.46 -5.80 -14.97
CA VAL A 53 48.52 -5.72 -13.50
C VAL A 53 47.17 -5.26 -12.93
N MET A 54 46.50 -4.30 -13.58
CA MET A 54 45.17 -3.85 -13.14
C MET A 54 44.09 -4.93 -13.31
N THR A 55 44.21 -5.86 -14.27
CA THR A 55 43.27 -6.98 -14.45
C THR A 55 43.62 -8.24 -13.65
N THR A 56 44.78 -8.29 -12.98
CA THR A 56 45.25 -9.46 -12.19
C THR A 56 45.29 -9.23 -10.69
N MET A 57 45.07 -8.00 -10.21
CA MET A 57 44.95 -7.70 -8.78
C MET A 57 43.54 -8.00 -8.28
N GLU A 58 43.42 -8.87 -7.28
CA GLU A 58 42.16 -9.07 -6.54
C GLU A 58 41.73 -7.76 -5.88
N VAL A 59 40.59 -7.23 -6.28
CA VAL A 59 40.00 -6.03 -5.69
C VAL A 59 39.27 -6.43 -4.42
N LYS A 60 39.66 -5.83 -3.30
CA LYS A 60 38.98 -6.02 -2.00
C LYS A 60 37.78 -5.09 -1.92
N LEU A 61 36.67 -5.60 -1.35
CA LEU A 61 35.46 -4.81 -1.14
C LEU A 61 35.65 -3.72 -0.06
N TRP A 62 36.55 -3.94 0.90
CA TRP A 62 36.90 -2.97 1.93
C TRP A 62 38.39 -3.01 2.27
N ASN A 63 38.91 -1.90 2.80
CA ASN A 63 40.31 -1.74 3.21
C ASN A 63 40.47 -1.55 4.72
N ASP A 64 39.39 -1.20 5.45
CA ASP A 64 39.39 -1.05 6.90
C ASP A 64 38.15 -1.65 7.58
N LYS A 65 38.15 -1.66 8.92
CA LYS A 65 37.08 -2.23 9.74
C LYS A 65 35.76 -1.45 9.62
N ARG A 66 35.82 -0.12 9.49
CA ARG A 66 34.65 0.75 9.41
C ARG A 66 33.93 0.57 8.06
N GLU A 67 34.69 0.50 6.98
CA GLU A 67 34.18 0.23 5.63
C GLU A 67 33.55 -1.17 5.56
N ARG A 68 34.16 -2.17 6.21
CA ARG A 68 33.56 -3.50 6.35
C ARG A 68 32.20 -3.46 7.04
N GLU A 69 32.11 -2.82 8.20
CA GLU A 69 30.84 -2.70 8.95
C GLU A 69 29.77 -1.97 8.13
N MET A 70 30.15 -0.95 7.35
CA MET A 70 29.24 -0.27 6.42
C MET A 70 28.69 -1.23 5.35
N TYR A 71 29.55 -2.04 4.72
CA TYR A 71 29.13 -3.01 3.72
C TYR A 71 28.30 -4.16 4.31
N ASP A 72 28.59 -4.59 5.54
CA ASP A 72 27.76 -5.57 6.25
C ASP A 72 26.33 -5.03 6.46
N ASN A 73 26.19 -3.76 6.84
CA ASN A 73 24.88 -3.13 6.96
C ASN A 73 24.15 -2.99 5.61
N PHE A 74 24.88 -2.68 4.53
CA PHE A 74 24.29 -2.63 3.19
C PHE A 74 23.84 -4.02 2.72
N ALA A 75 24.62 -5.06 3.02
CA ALA A 75 24.26 -6.43 2.73
C ALA A 75 22.98 -6.85 3.46
N GLU A 76 22.84 -6.48 4.74
CA GLU A 76 21.62 -6.75 5.51
C GLU A 76 20.41 -6.01 4.92
N LEU A 77 20.56 -4.72 4.57
CA LEU A 77 19.50 -3.94 3.95
C LEU A 77 19.06 -4.55 2.61
N PHE A 78 20.03 -4.95 1.78
CA PHE A 78 19.77 -5.64 0.51
C PHE A 78 19.03 -6.96 0.72
N ALA A 79 19.45 -7.75 1.72
CA ALA A 79 18.86 -9.04 2.05
C ALA A 79 17.40 -8.87 2.49
N ILE A 80 17.09 -7.92 3.38
CA ILE A 80 15.73 -7.65 3.84
C ILE A 80 14.81 -7.26 2.69
N ILE A 81 15.25 -6.36 1.80
CA ILE A 81 14.45 -5.93 0.64
C ILE A 81 14.19 -7.12 -0.30
N LYS A 82 15.21 -7.94 -0.60
CA LYS A 82 15.04 -9.14 -1.44
C LYS A 82 14.15 -10.20 -0.79
N ALA A 83 14.28 -10.42 0.51
CA ALA A 83 13.44 -11.34 1.25
C ALA A 83 11.97 -10.89 1.23
N THR A 84 11.73 -9.60 1.45
CA THR A 84 10.38 -9.02 1.40
C THR A 84 9.76 -9.17 0.01
N GLU A 85 10.54 -8.92 -1.06
CA GLU A 85 10.06 -9.09 -2.45
C GLU A 85 9.64 -10.54 -2.73
N ARG A 86 10.37 -11.52 -2.19
CA ARG A 86 10.03 -12.94 -2.33
C ARG A 86 8.80 -13.30 -1.50
N LEU A 87 8.68 -12.76 -0.29
CA LEU A 87 7.53 -12.97 0.57
C LEU A 87 6.24 -12.43 -0.06
N GLU A 88 6.25 -11.19 -0.56
CA GLU A 88 5.11 -10.61 -1.27
C GLU A 88 4.71 -11.45 -2.49
N LYS A 89 5.68 -11.89 -3.30
CA LYS A 89 5.40 -12.77 -4.45
C LYS A 89 4.85 -14.14 -4.06
N ALA A 90 5.30 -14.70 -2.94
CA ALA A 90 4.77 -15.96 -2.43
C ALA A 90 3.32 -15.81 -1.97
N TYR A 91 3.00 -14.71 -1.28
CA TYR A 91 1.64 -14.40 -0.85
C TYR A 91 0.70 -14.17 -2.04
N VAL A 92 1.10 -13.38 -3.05
CA VAL A 92 0.31 -13.15 -4.27
C VAL A 92 0.05 -14.45 -5.05
N ARG A 93 0.95 -15.43 -4.96
CA ARG A 93 0.81 -16.75 -5.58
C ARG A 93 0.09 -17.76 -4.70
N ASP A 94 -0.45 -17.34 -3.56
CA ASP A 94 -1.16 -18.18 -2.59
C ASP A 94 -0.33 -19.38 -2.09
N ILE A 95 0.99 -19.20 -1.99
CA ILE A 95 1.93 -20.24 -1.53
C ILE A 95 2.00 -20.27 0.00
N ILE A 96 1.71 -19.16 0.66
CA ILE A 96 1.79 -18.97 2.11
C ILE A 96 0.45 -18.46 2.64
N SER A 97 0.06 -18.93 3.83
CA SER A 97 -1.19 -18.50 4.44
C SER A 97 -1.16 -17.01 4.83
N PRO A 98 -2.32 -16.32 4.90
CA PRO A 98 -2.37 -14.93 5.35
C PRO A 98 -1.76 -14.71 6.75
N GLN A 99 -1.94 -15.66 7.67
CA GLN A 99 -1.46 -15.55 9.05
C GLN A 99 0.07 -15.62 9.12
N GLU A 100 0.68 -16.57 8.40
CA GLU A 100 2.14 -16.70 8.34
C GLU A 100 2.76 -15.53 7.59
N TYR A 101 2.12 -15.08 6.50
CA TYR A 101 2.55 -13.88 5.77
C TYR A 101 2.55 -12.64 6.67
N GLU A 102 1.46 -12.38 7.41
CA GLU A 102 1.36 -11.23 8.32
C GLU A 102 2.49 -11.23 9.34
N LEU A 103 2.75 -12.38 9.97
CA LEU A 103 3.78 -12.52 10.99
C LEU A 103 5.19 -12.25 10.44
N GLU A 104 5.55 -12.89 9.33
CA GLU A 104 6.89 -12.75 8.75
C GLU A 104 7.11 -11.38 8.10
N CYS A 105 6.07 -10.82 7.46
CA CYS A 105 6.12 -9.48 6.88
C CYS A 105 6.32 -8.42 7.97
N GLN A 106 5.64 -8.56 9.11
CA GLN A 106 5.80 -7.64 10.24
C GLN A 106 7.23 -7.65 10.81
N LYS A 107 7.86 -8.83 10.90
CA LYS A 107 9.27 -8.96 11.33
C LYS A 107 10.22 -8.25 10.36
N LEU A 108 10.06 -8.49 9.06
CA LEU A 108 10.88 -7.85 8.03
C LEU A 108 10.73 -6.33 8.04
N ILE A 109 9.51 -5.81 8.19
CA ILE A 109 9.24 -4.37 8.32
C ILE A 109 9.94 -3.80 9.56
N ALA A 110 9.87 -4.48 10.70
CA ALA A 110 10.50 -4.02 11.95
C ALA A 110 12.03 -3.98 11.82
N HIS A 111 12.63 -5.02 11.23
CA HIS A 111 14.07 -5.07 10.96
C HIS A 111 14.49 -3.97 9.98
N PHE A 112 13.75 -3.81 8.88
CA PHE A 112 13.99 -2.76 7.90
C PHE A 112 13.97 -1.37 8.54
N LYS A 113 12.93 -1.04 9.32
CA LYS A 113 12.80 0.28 9.96
C LYS A 113 13.96 0.56 10.91
N THR A 114 14.38 -0.44 11.69
CA THR A 114 15.51 -0.32 12.63
C THR A 114 16.82 -0.05 11.88
N LEU A 115 17.07 -0.82 10.83
CA LEU A 115 18.29 -0.69 10.03
C LEU A 115 18.31 0.60 9.20
N ALA A 116 17.20 0.94 8.53
CA ALA A 116 17.07 2.16 7.75
C ALA A 116 17.23 3.42 8.61
N SER A 117 16.72 3.40 9.85
CA SER A 117 16.94 4.50 10.79
C SER A 117 18.42 4.66 11.17
N THR A 118 19.13 3.55 11.34
CA THR A 118 20.57 3.54 11.66
C THR A 118 21.41 4.04 10.49
N LEU A 119 20.99 3.73 9.25
CA LEU A 119 21.70 4.08 8.03
C LEU A 119 21.29 5.41 7.42
N LYS A 120 20.38 6.18 8.04
CA LYS A 120 19.77 7.38 7.45
C LYS A 120 20.76 8.39 6.88
N ASP A 121 21.90 8.60 7.57
CA ASP A 121 22.93 9.55 7.13
C ASP A 121 23.75 9.04 5.94
N THR A 122 23.84 7.72 5.77
CA THR A 122 24.62 7.06 4.71
C THR A 122 23.75 6.68 3.51
N VAL A 123 22.50 6.28 3.76
CA VAL A 123 21.49 5.87 2.79
C VAL A 123 20.21 6.69 3.03
N PRO A 124 20.17 7.95 2.54
CA PRO A 124 19.03 8.84 2.77
C PRO A 124 17.78 8.47 1.95
N SER A 125 17.94 7.66 0.90
CA SER A 125 16.84 7.15 0.07
C SER A 125 17.06 5.68 -0.26
N ILE A 126 16.07 4.88 0.10
CA ILE A 126 16.07 3.43 -0.13
C ILE A 126 15.81 3.12 -1.60
N GLU A 127 15.06 3.97 -2.29
CA GLU A 127 14.85 3.91 -3.74
C GLU A 127 16.17 4.09 -4.48
N ARG A 128 16.97 5.10 -4.11
CA ARG A 128 18.30 5.30 -4.70
C ARG A 128 19.25 4.14 -4.40
N PHE A 129 19.15 3.55 -3.20
CA PHE A 129 19.91 2.34 -2.86
C PHE A 129 19.51 1.18 -3.78
N ALA A 130 18.20 0.95 -3.95
CA ALA A 130 17.68 -0.07 -4.84
C ALA A 130 18.16 0.13 -6.29
N ASP A 131 18.12 1.36 -6.81
CA ASP A 131 18.62 1.68 -8.15
C ASP A 131 20.13 1.43 -8.29
N THR A 132 20.91 1.88 -7.29
CA THR A 132 22.37 1.73 -7.26
C THR A 132 22.78 0.26 -7.33
N TYR A 133 22.08 -0.61 -6.60
CA TYR A 133 22.32 -2.05 -6.57
C TYR A 133 21.45 -2.84 -7.56
N LYS A 134 20.75 -2.15 -8.49
CA LYS A 134 19.92 -2.73 -9.55
C LYS A 134 18.88 -3.73 -9.03
N MET A 135 18.16 -3.33 -7.99
CA MET A 135 17.17 -4.16 -7.29
C MET A 135 15.79 -4.03 -7.93
N GLU A 136 15.40 -5.02 -8.72
CA GLU A 136 14.02 -5.17 -9.21
C GLU A 136 13.09 -5.68 -8.09
N CYS A 137 12.68 -4.78 -7.19
CA CYS A 137 11.92 -5.10 -5.98
C CYS A 137 10.72 -4.16 -5.71
N PRO A 138 9.81 -3.93 -6.69
CA PRO A 138 8.73 -2.96 -6.55
C PRO A 138 7.72 -3.31 -5.44
N ALA A 139 7.46 -4.60 -5.18
CA ALA A 139 6.52 -5.00 -4.13
C ALA A 139 7.11 -4.75 -2.74
N ALA A 140 8.41 -5.05 -2.56
CA ALA A 140 9.12 -4.75 -1.33
C ALA A 140 9.19 -3.25 -1.04
N ILE A 141 9.48 -2.41 -2.06
CA ILE A 141 9.53 -0.95 -1.88
C ILE A 141 8.17 -0.40 -1.44
N ASN A 142 7.09 -0.84 -2.09
CA ASN A 142 5.74 -0.47 -1.66
C ASN A 142 5.50 -0.89 -0.19
N ARG A 143 5.76 -2.15 0.16
CA ARG A 143 5.54 -2.66 1.51
C ARG A 143 6.36 -1.96 2.59
N LEU A 144 7.66 -1.79 2.36
CA LEU A 144 8.62 -1.34 3.37
C LEU A 144 8.63 0.18 3.51
N VAL A 145 8.54 0.91 2.40
CA VAL A 145 8.71 2.37 2.36
C VAL A 145 7.37 3.11 2.34
N VAL A 146 6.40 2.62 1.56
CA VAL A 146 5.12 3.32 1.34
C VAL A 146 4.08 2.93 2.39
N SER A 147 3.70 1.65 2.46
CA SER A 147 2.64 1.19 3.36
C SER A 147 3.13 1.00 4.80
N GLY A 148 4.30 0.37 4.99
CA GLY A 148 4.89 0.14 6.31
C GLY A 148 4.12 -0.83 7.21
N VAL A 149 3.13 -1.55 6.66
CA VAL A 149 2.30 -2.61 7.29
C VAL A 149 2.01 -3.70 6.25
N PRO A 150 1.70 -4.96 6.63
CA PRO A 150 1.34 -6.03 5.68
C PRO A 150 0.07 -5.74 4.85
N ALA A 151 -0.06 -6.35 3.66
CA ALA A 151 -1.15 -6.09 2.70
C ALA A 151 -2.54 -6.30 3.32
N THR A 152 -2.68 -7.39 4.07
CA THR A 152 -3.91 -7.82 4.71
C THR A 152 -4.37 -6.85 5.80
N VAL A 153 -3.43 -6.21 6.51
CA VAL A 153 -3.71 -5.20 7.53
C VAL A 153 -4.18 -3.90 6.88
N GLU A 154 -3.54 -3.50 5.79
CA GLU A 154 -3.95 -2.32 4.99
C GLU A 154 -5.37 -2.48 4.42
N HIS A 155 -5.70 -3.64 3.88
CA HIS A 155 -7.06 -3.93 3.42
C HIS A 155 -8.09 -4.02 4.56
N ARG A 156 -7.72 -4.63 5.69
CA ARG A 156 -8.60 -4.73 6.86
C ARG A 156 -8.93 -3.38 7.47
N THR A 157 -7.94 -2.50 7.59
CA THR A 157 -8.12 -1.13 8.11
C THR A 157 -8.98 -0.28 7.18
N THR A 158 -8.77 -0.41 5.86
CA THR A 158 -9.64 0.25 4.87
C THR A 158 -11.08 -0.24 4.97
N ALA A 159 -11.29 -1.56 5.05
CA ALA A 159 -12.63 -2.15 5.20
C ALA A 159 -13.31 -1.73 6.53
N ALA A 160 -12.56 -1.71 7.63
CA ALA A 160 -13.06 -1.26 8.94
C ALA A 160 -13.39 0.24 8.95
N ALA A 161 -12.61 1.08 8.26
CA ALA A 161 -12.89 2.50 8.10
C ALA A 161 -14.18 2.72 7.28
N SER A 162 -14.38 1.95 6.21
CA SER A 162 -15.63 1.98 5.44
C SER A 162 -16.84 1.51 6.25
N ALA A 163 -16.69 0.44 7.04
CA ALA A 163 -17.76 -0.07 7.90
C ALA A 163 -18.13 0.91 9.03
N SER A 164 -17.16 1.50 9.72
CA SER A 164 -17.40 2.51 10.76
C SER A 164 -18.04 3.79 10.21
N THR A 165 -17.60 4.25 9.04
CA THR A 165 -18.23 5.38 8.34
C THR A 165 -19.68 5.06 7.99
N SER A 166 -19.97 3.84 7.50
CA SER A 166 -21.33 3.42 7.20
C SER A 166 -22.22 3.37 8.45
N ALA A 167 -21.72 2.89 9.59
CA ALA A 167 -22.47 2.83 10.84
C ALA A 167 -22.80 4.22 11.39
N ALA A 168 -21.85 5.18 11.31
CA ALA A 168 -22.09 6.56 11.72
C ALA A 168 -23.19 7.23 10.89
N ILE A 169 -23.19 7.02 9.57
CA ILE A 169 -24.22 7.57 8.68
C ILE A 169 -25.58 6.89 8.91
N VAL A 170 -25.60 5.58 9.18
CA VAL A 170 -26.83 4.88 9.58
C VAL A 170 -27.42 5.49 10.85
N ALA A 171 -26.61 5.73 11.88
CA ALA A 171 -27.05 6.37 13.12
C ALA A 171 -27.58 7.80 12.88
N GLU A 172 -26.92 8.58 12.02
CA GLU A 172 -27.39 9.91 11.60
C GLU A 172 -28.78 9.83 10.96
N CYS A 173 -29.01 8.89 10.04
CA CYS A 173 -30.32 8.69 9.42
C CYS A 173 -31.39 8.29 10.42
N VAL A 174 -31.11 7.35 11.32
CA VAL A 174 -32.05 6.92 12.35
C VAL A 174 -32.43 8.11 13.24
N GLN A 175 -31.44 8.92 13.66
CA GLN A 175 -31.69 10.12 14.43
C GLN A 175 -32.58 11.12 13.67
N ASN A 176 -32.30 11.36 12.39
CA ASN A 176 -33.08 12.30 11.58
C ASN A 176 -34.52 11.81 11.34
N PHE A 177 -34.72 10.50 11.15
CA PHE A 177 -36.05 9.90 11.08
C PHE A 177 -36.83 10.11 12.37
N ILE A 178 -36.23 9.75 13.52
CA ILE A 178 -36.87 9.89 14.83
C ILE A 178 -37.22 11.36 15.10
N THR A 179 -36.26 12.26 14.87
CA THR A 179 -36.45 13.70 15.09
C THR A 179 -37.57 14.27 14.21
N ALA A 180 -37.63 13.90 12.93
CA ALA A 180 -38.70 14.32 12.03
C ALA A 180 -40.07 13.78 12.48
N MET A 181 -40.16 12.50 12.83
CA MET A 181 -41.41 11.89 13.31
C MET A 181 -41.89 12.52 14.64
N ASP A 182 -40.98 12.74 15.58
CA ASP A 182 -41.30 13.30 16.89
C ASP A 182 -41.74 14.77 16.80
N SER A 183 -41.15 15.56 15.88
CA SER A 183 -41.59 16.94 15.64
C SER A 183 -43.09 17.02 15.28
N LEU A 184 -43.57 16.11 14.43
CA LEU A 184 -44.98 16.04 14.04
C LEU A 184 -45.86 15.59 15.21
N LYS A 185 -45.40 14.66 16.05
CA LYS A 185 -46.11 14.24 17.27
C LYS A 185 -46.21 15.35 18.31
N LEU A 186 -45.23 16.25 18.36
CA LEU A 186 -45.23 17.43 19.21
C LEU A 186 -46.02 18.60 18.60
N ASN A 187 -46.73 18.39 17.49
CA ASN A 187 -47.50 19.40 16.77
C ASN A 187 -46.65 20.58 16.27
N MET A 188 -45.36 20.35 15.99
CA MET A 188 -44.48 21.29 15.30
C MET A 188 -44.67 21.15 13.79
N VAL A 189 -45.72 21.77 13.26
CA VAL A 189 -46.20 21.57 11.88
C VAL A 189 -45.95 22.76 10.95
N ALA A 190 -45.32 23.82 11.46
CA ALA A 190 -44.93 24.97 10.66
C ALA A 190 -43.82 24.59 9.66
N VAL A 191 -43.84 25.20 8.47
CA VAL A 191 -42.91 24.88 7.38
C VAL A 191 -41.46 25.11 7.81
N ASP A 192 -41.16 26.20 8.53
CA ASP A 192 -39.81 26.51 9.02
C ASP A 192 -39.28 25.52 10.06
N GLN A 193 -40.15 24.78 10.74
CA GLN A 193 -39.80 23.72 11.67
C GLN A 193 -39.61 22.37 10.96
N VAL A 194 -40.51 22.02 10.04
CA VAL A 194 -40.54 20.70 9.39
C VAL A 194 -39.53 20.63 8.24
N HIS A 195 -39.42 21.69 7.43
CA HIS A 195 -38.59 21.68 6.23
C HIS A 195 -37.10 21.40 6.52
N PRO A 196 -36.44 22.02 7.51
CA PRO A 196 -35.05 21.70 7.85
C PRO A 196 -34.86 20.24 8.24
N LEU A 197 -35.78 19.66 9.04
CA LEU A 197 -35.70 18.27 9.47
C LEU A 197 -35.78 17.29 8.29
N LEU A 198 -36.67 17.54 7.33
CA LEU A 198 -36.77 16.72 6.13
C LEU A 198 -35.54 16.89 5.22
N SER A 199 -34.98 18.09 5.15
CA SER A 199 -33.76 18.37 4.38
C SER A 199 -32.56 17.62 4.96
N ASP A 200 -32.39 17.63 6.28
CA ASP A 200 -31.32 16.91 6.97
C ASP A 200 -31.47 15.39 6.80
N LEU A 201 -32.69 14.87 6.93
CA LEU A 201 -33.01 13.47 6.65
C LEU A 201 -32.70 13.08 5.19
N TYR A 202 -33.12 13.92 4.23
CA TYR A 202 -32.83 13.67 2.81
C TYR A 202 -31.31 13.69 2.55
N ALA A 203 -30.59 14.66 3.13
CA ALA A 203 -29.15 14.75 3.00
C ALA A 203 -28.44 13.50 3.57
N SER A 204 -28.83 13.07 4.78
CA SER A 204 -28.24 11.88 5.41
C SER A 204 -28.54 10.60 4.60
N LEU A 205 -29.76 10.45 4.07
CA LEU A 205 -30.12 9.33 3.19
C LEU A 205 -29.27 9.28 1.91
N ASN A 206 -28.87 10.44 1.36
CA ASN A 206 -28.01 10.50 0.18
C ASN A 206 -26.54 10.17 0.47
N LYS A 207 -26.08 10.29 1.73
CA LYS A 207 -24.73 9.86 2.13
C LYS A 207 -24.58 8.33 2.15
N LEU A 208 -25.69 7.58 2.30
CA LEU A 208 -25.70 6.12 2.27
C LEU A 208 -25.65 5.58 0.85
N THR A 209 -24.46 5.10 0.47
CA THR A 209 -24.22 4.43 -0.82
C THR A 209 -24.86 3.05 -0.92
N ILE A 210 -25.20 2.44 0.20
CA ILE A 210 -25.89 1.13 0.25
C ILE A 210 -27.35 1.22 -0.22
N LEU A 211 -27.97 2.39 -0.10
CA LEU A 211 -29.36 2.58 -0.52
C LEU A 211 -29.40 2.87 -2.03
N PRO A 212 -30.29 2.19 -2.77
CA PRO A 212 -30.43 2.45 -4.20
C PRO A 212 -30.84 3.92 -4.47
N PRO A 213 -30.53 4.46 -5.66
CA PRO A 213 -30.80 5.86 -5.99
C PRO A 213 -32.29 6.19 -6.02
N ASP A 214 -33.14 5.20 -6.30
CA ASP A 214 -34.60 5.26 -6.32
C ASP A 214 -35.26 4.76 -5.02
N PHE A 215 -34.49 4.66 -3.93
CA PHE A 215 -35.01 4.28 -2.63
C PHE A 215 -36.23 5.13 -2.22
N GLU A 216 -37.31 4.47 -1.84
CA GLU A 216 -38.62 5.07 -1.55
C GLU A 216 -38.52 6.30 -0.63
N GLY A 217 -37.75 6.20 0.46
CA GLY A 217 -37.56 7.30 1.39
C GLY A 217 -36.92 8.53 0.75
N LYS A 218 -35.95 8.37 -0.17
CA LYS A 218 -35.34 9.50 -0.88
C LYS A 218 -36.36 10.21 -1.75
N THR A 219 -37.18 9.45 -2.47
CA THR A 219 -38.23 9.98 -3.35
C THR A 219 -39.29 10.74 -2.55
N LYS A 220 -39.83 10.14 -1.48
CA LYS A 220 -40.85 10.76 -0.63
C LYS A 220 -40.33 12.03 0.05
N MET A 221 -39.11 12.01 0.61
CA MET A 221 -38.56 13.21 1.26
C MET A 221 -38.38 14.35 0.25
N LYS A 222 -37.92 14.05 -0.97
CA LYS A 222 -37.78 15.03 -2.04
C LYS A 222 -39.13 15.64 -2.45
N GLU A 223 -40.19 14.83 -2.55
CA GLU A 223 -41.53 15.30 -2.86
C GLU A 223 -42.10 16.22 -1.77
N TRP A 224 -41.91 15.85 -0.50
CA TRP A 224 -42.34 16.66 0.64
C TRP A 224 -41.58 17.98 0.74
N ILE A 225 -40.25 17.97 0.59
CA ILE A 225 -39.43 19.19 0.53
C ILE A 225 -39.90 20.10 -0.62
N ALA A 226 -40.14 19.54 -1.81
CA ALA A 226 -40.64 20.30 -2.96
C ALA A 226 -42.03 20.91 -2.70
N ARG A 227 -42.90 20.22 -1.95
CA ARG A 227 -44.21 20.75 -1.55
C ARG A 227 -44.06 21.89 -0.53
N LEU A 228 -43.27 21.70 0.52
CA LEU A 228 -43.02 22.68 1.58
C LEU A 228 -42.35 23.95 1.04
N SER A 229 -41.46 23.83 0.05
CA SER A 229 -40.79 24.98 -0.59
C SER A 229 -41.74 25.95 -1.33
N LYS A 230 -42.98 25.52 -1.60
CA LYS A 230 -44.03 26.35 -2.23
C LYS A 230 -44.89 27.09 -1.20
N MET A 231 -44.71 26.80 0.09
CA MET A 231 -45.42 27.41 1.20
C MET A 231 -44.52 28.47 1.87
N GLY A 232 -45.13 29.45 2.53
CA GLY A 232 -44.42 30.40 3.35
C GLY A 232 -43.85 29.73 4.61
N ALA A 233 -42.78 30.30 5.16
CA ALA A 233 -42.12 29.75 6.36
C ALA A 233 -43.07 29.61 7.58
N ALA A 234 -44.02 30.54 7.72
CA ALA A 234 -45.00 30.55 8.80
C ALA A 234 -46.29 29.77 8.47
N ASP A 235 -46.41 29.24 7.25
CA ASP A 235 -47.57 28.40 6.90
C ASP A 235 -47.45 27.06 7.64
N GLU A 236 -48.60 26.51 8.02
CA GLU A 236 -48.68 25.23 8.72
C GLU A 236 -49.20 24.13 7.79
N LEU A 237 -48.71 22.91 7.99
CA LEU A 237 -49.29 21.73 7.37
C LEU A 237 -50.71 21.50 7.92
N THR A 238 -51.64 21.17 7.04
CA THR A 238 -52.98 20.75 7.49
C THR A 238 -52.88 19.43 8.27
N GLU A 239 -53.86 19.16 9.14
CA GLU A 239 -53.89 17.90 9.92
C GLU A 239 -53.78 16.66 9.02
N GLN A 240 -54.42 16.69 7.84
CA GLN A 240 -54.32 15.62 6.86
C GLN A 240 -52.91 15.50 6.25
N GLN A 241 -52.26 16.62 5.94
CA GLN A 241 -50.89 16.63 5.42
C GLN A 241 -49.88 16.14 6.47
N ALA A 242 -50.01 16.58 7.72
CA ALA A 242 -49.15 16.15 8.82
C ALA A 242 -49.27 14.63 9.06
N ARG A 243 -50.49 14.08 9.05
CA ARG A 243 -50.73 12.63 9.15
C ARG A 243 -50.13 11.86 7.97
N GLN A 244 -50.29 12.37 6.74
CA GLN A 244 -49.71 11.74 5.56
C GLN A 244 -48.17 11.75 5.60
N LEU A 245 -47.58 12.88 5.99
CA LEU A 245 -46.13 12.99 6.14
C LEU A 245 -45.60 12.02 7.21
N HIS A 246 -46.29 11.91 8.36
CA HIS A 246 -45.90 10.95 9.40
C HIS A 246 -45.96 9.50 8.89
N PHE A 247 -47.03 9.14 8.17
CA PHE A 247 -47.14 7.81 7.56
C PHE A 247 -46.02 7.52 6.56
N ASP A 248 -45.70 8.51 5.71
CA ASP A 248 -44.62 8.39 4.72
C ASP A 248 -43.25 8.26 5.40
N LEU A 249 -43.02 8.95 6.52
CA LEU A 249 -41.82 8.82 7.34
C LEU A 249 -41.71 7.42 7.96
N GLU A 250 -42.77 6.89 8.57
CA GLU A 250 -42.77 5.54 9.15
C GLU A 250 -42.54 4.46 8.09
N SER A 251 -43.25 4.55 6.96
CA SER A 251 -43.07 3.63 5.83
C SER A 251 -41.64 3.68 5.30
N SER A 252 -41.08 4.88 5.11
CA SER A 252 -39.70 5.07 4.65
C SER A 252 -38.68 4.53 5.64
N TYR A 253 -38.93 4.70 6.95
CA TYR A 253 -38.08 4.18 8.02
C TYR A 253 -38.08 2.64 8.06
N ASN A 254 -39.25 2.01 7.91
CA ASN A 254 -39.35 0.56 7.86
C ASN A 254 -38.64 -0.02 6.63
N SER A 255 -38.85 0.58 5.45
CA SER A 255 -38.11 0.24 4.23
C SER A 255 -36.60 0.46 4.40
N PHE A 256 -36.19 1.50 5.13
CA PHE A 256 -34.79 1.79 5.43
C PHE A 256 -34.17 0.70 6.31
N MET A 257 -34.82 0.35 7.42
CA MET A 257 -34.35 -0.70 8.33
C MET A 257 -34.29 -2.06 7.65
N ALA A 258 -35.21 -2.37 6.74
CA ALA A 258 -35.20 -3.60 5.94
C ALA A 258 -34.08 -3.63 4.89
N ALA A 259 -33.61 -2.47 4.42
CA ALA A 259 -32.53 -2.35 3.45
C ALA A 259 -31.13 -2.42 4.07
N LEU A 260 -31.01 -2.28 5.39
CA LEU A 260 -29.74 -2.43 6.09
C LEU A 260 -29.34 -3.91 6.15
N PRO A 261 -28.03 -4.25 6.05
CA PRO A 261 -27.58 -5.62 6.21
C PRO A 261 -27.90 -6.07 7.63
N ASN A 262 -28.66 -7.16 7.76
CA ASN A 262 -28.77 -7.84 9.04
C ASN A 262 -27.36 -8.30 9.43
N ALA A 263 -26.90 -7.94 10.63
CA ALA A 263 -25.58 -8.30 11.15
C ALA A 263 -25.42 -9.81 11.45
N GLY A 264 -26.16 -10.70 10.77
CA GLY A 264 -26.21 -12.11 11.05
C GLY A 264 -26.86 -12.94 9.93
N THR A 265 -26.16 -13.05 8.80
CA THR A 265 -26.14 -14.24 7.92
C THR A 265 -24.80 -14.27 7.20
#